data_AF-A0A8X8FJG7-F1
#
_entry.id   AF-A0A8X8FJG7-F1
#
_cell.length_a   1.000
_cell.length_b   1.000
_cell.length_c   1.000
_cell.angle_alpha   90.00
_cell.angle_beta   90.00
_cell.angle_gamma   90.00
#
_symmetry.space_group_name_H-M   'P 1'
#
loop_
_entity.id
_entity.type
_entity.pdbx_description
1 polymer ?
#
loop_
_entity_poly.entity_id
_entity_poly.type
_entity_poly.pdbx_seq_one_letter_code
_entity_poly.pdbx_strand_id
1 'polypeptide(L)'
;MSQRAPRIHTDPDAIQRLKALQLQLDAELLAELHMRDGRVIVGTIVERPNIQQFIDEEGNEGTNGLIRLDAGQEPVQLIWLDEVERVVRIGSF
;
A
#
# COMPACT_ATOMS: atom_id res chain seq x y z
N MET A 1 -12.31 -16.30 2.80
CA MET A 1 -13.15 -15.12 3.13
C MET A 1 -12.54 -13.94 2.41
N SER A 2 -13.31 -13.26 1.56
CA SER A 2 -12.82 -12.10 0.82
C SER A 2 -12.69 -10.90 1.76
N GLN A 3 -11.57 -10.19 1.68
CA GLN A 3 -11.33 -8.99 2.50
C GLN A 3 -12.08 -7.79 1.91
N ARG A 4 -12.43 -6.80 2.74
CA ARG A 4 -13.09 -5.57 2.28
C ARG A 4 -12.10 -4.43 2.11
N ALA A 5 -12.28 -3.65 1.06
CA ALA A 5 -11.53 -2.42 0.81
C ALA A 5 -12.49 -1.27 0.48
N PRO A 6 -12.18 -0.03 0.90
CA PRO A 6 -12.98 1.14 0.54
C PRO A 6 -12.87 1.47 -0.96
N ARG A 7 -11.79 1.02 -1.62
CA ARG A 7 -11.58 1.18 -3.06
C ARG A 7 -10.96 -0.09 -3.63
N ILE A 8 -11.40 -0.45 -4.83
CA ILE A 8 -10.86 -1.54 -5.63
C ILE A 8 -10.46 -1.04 -7.02
N HIS A 9 -9.58 -1.78 -7.68
CA HIS A 9 -9.19 -1.52 -9.06
C HIS A 9 -9.41 -2.76 -9.93
N THR A 10 -10.15 -2.58 -11.02
CA THR A 10 -10.41 -3.62 -12.04
C THR A 10 -9.70 -3.32 -13.36
N ASP A 11 -9.32 -2.05 -13.57
CA ASP A 11 -8.58 -1.61 -14.75
C ASP A 11 -7.13 -2.14 -14.76
N PRO A 12 -6.66 -2.70 -15.89
CA PRO A 12 -5.31 -3.25 -15.99
C PRO A 12 -4.19 -2.24 -15.70
N ASP A 13 -4.31 -0.99 -16.13
CA ASP A 13 -3.27 0.03 -15.94
C ASP A 13 -3.18 0.44 -14.46
N ALA A 14 -4.33 0.56 -13.78
CA ALA A 14 -4.36 0.77 -12.34
C ALA A 14 -3.70 -0.39 -11.58
N ILE A 15 -3.99 -1.65 -11.95
CA ILE A 15 -3.40 -2.84 -11.33
C ILE A 15 -1.89 -2.90 -11.58
N GLN A 16 -1.42 -2.56 -12.77
CA GLN A 16 0.01 -2.50 -13.07
C GLN A 16 0.73 -1.43 -12.24
N ARG A 17 0.11 -0.27 -12.02
CA ARG A 17 0.66 0.76 -11.10
C ARG A 17 0.79 0.25 -9.67
N LEU A 18 -0.21 -0.45 -9.15
CA LEU A 18 -0.13 -1.08 -7.82
C LEU A 18 1.02 -2.08 -7.77
N LYS A 19 1.16 -2.95 -8.77
CA LYS A 19 2.26 -3.92 -8.85
C LYS A 19 3.63 -3.24 -8.91
N ALA A 20 3.75 -2.15 -9.66
CA ALA A 20 4.98 -1.38 -9.72
C ALA A 20 5.34 -0.78 -8.35
N LEU A 21 4.37 -0.24 -7.61
CA LEU A 21 4.59 0.25 -6.24
C LEU A 21 4.96 -0.89 -5.28
N GLN A 22 4.27 -2.03 -5.35
CA GLN A 22 4.56 -3.21 -4.54
C GLN A 22 6.02 -3.66 -4.68
N LEU A 23 6.55 -3.68 -5.91
CA LEU A 23 7.94 -4.08 -6.18
C LEU A 23 8.97 -3.10 -5.59
N GLN A 24 8.57 -1.87 -5.27
CA GLN A 24 9.44 -0.89 -4.61
C GLN A 24 9.45 -1.04 -3.08
N LEU A 25 8.54 -1.81 -2.50
CA LEU A 25 8.32 -1.91 -1.06
C LEU A 25 8.83 -3.26 -0.54
N ASP A 26 10.13 -3.36 -0.35
CA ASP A 26 10.74 -4.55 0.27
C ASP A 26 10.37 -4.63 1.76
N ALA A 27 10.43 -5.84 2.32
CA ALA A 27 10.29 -6.01 3.77
C ALA A 27 11.48 -5.34 4.48
N GLU A 28 11.24 -4.80 5.67
CA GLU A 28 12.22 -4.11 6.51
C GLU A 28 12.88 -2.90 5.82
N LEU A 29 12.20 -2.30 4.85
CA LEU A 29 12.64 -1.12 4.13
C LEU A 29 12.24 0.16 4.89
N LEU A 30 13.19 1.05 5.16
CA LEU A 30 12.90 2.41 5.62
C LEU A 30 12.54 3.29 4.41
N ALA A 31 11.31 3.81 4.37
CA ALA A 31 10.78 4.53 3.23
C ALA A 31 9.98 5.80 3.62
N GLU A 32 9.98 6.78 2.70
CA GLU A 32 9.01 7.88 2.69
C GLU A 32 7.90 7.54 1.69
N LEU A 33 6.67 7.49 2.17
CA LEU A 33 5.46 7.34 1.38
C LEU A 33 4.88 8.71 1.10
N HIS A 34 4.88 9.10 -0.17
CA HIS A 34 4.15 10.27 -0.64
C HIS A 34 2.73 9.84 -1.00
N MET A 35 1.77 10.36 -0.25
CA MET A 35 0.35 10.05 -0.39
C MET A 35 -0.28 10.94 -1.46
N ARG A 36 -1.33 10.45 -2.12
CA ARG A 36 -2.07 11.19 -3.16
C ARG A 36 -2.76 12.46 -2.65
N ASP A 37 -3.01 12.55 -1.35
CA ASP A 37 -3.57 13.74 -0.71
C ASP A 37 -2.49 14.78 -0.33
N GLY A 38 -1.23 14.53 -0.70
CA GLY A 38 -0.09 15.40 -0.44
C GLY A 38 0.60 15.16 0.90
N ARG A 39 0.08 14.26 1.76
CA ARG A 39 0.78 13.86 3.00
C ARG A 39 2.05 13.09 2.68
N VAL A 40 3.03 13.18 3.58
CA VAL A 40 4.24 12.36 3.55
C VAL A 40 4.32 11.61 4.86
N ILE A 41 4.48 10.29 4.79
CA ILE A 41 4.57 9.41 5.95
C ILE A 41 5.90 8.67 5.87
N VAL A 42 6.68 8.73 6.95
CA VAL A 42 7.99 8.06 7.03
C VAL A 42 7.89 6.90 8.00
N GLY A 43 8.41 5.74 7.61
CA GLY A 43 8.45 4.57 8.47
C GLY A 43 9.07 3.35 7.81
N THR A 44 9.12 2.26 8.56
CA THR A 44 9.63 0.97 8.12
C THR A 44 8.49 0.13 7.55
N ILE A 45 8.66 -0.37 6.33
CA ILE A 45 7.77 -1.37 5.74
C ILE A 45 7.97 -2.68 6.51
N VAL A 46 6.96 -3.14 7.24
CA VAL A 46 7.05 -4.34 8.07
C VAL A 46 7.24 -5.58 7.19
N GLU A 47 6.46 -5.67 6.12
CA GLU A 47 6.54 -6.75 5.13
C GLU A 47 6.16 -6.22 3.76
N ARG A 48 6.62 -6.89 2.69
CA ARG A 48 6.23 -6.52 1.33
C ARG A 48 4.70 -6.58 1.22
N PRO A 49 4.03 -5.49 0.81
CA PRO A 49 2.58 -5.49 0.69
C PRO A 49 2.13 -6.55 -0.30
N ASN A 50 0.97 -7.18 -0.06
CA ASN A 50 0.41 -8.12 -1.00
C ASN A 50 -0.72 -7.47 -1.80
N ILE A 51 -0.73 -7.73 -3.11
CA ILE A 51 -1.82 -7.35 -3.99
C ILE A 51 -2.76 -8.55 -4.11
N GLN A 52 -4.02 -8.35 -3.76
CA GLN A 52 -5.01 -9.42 -3.68
C GLN A 52 -6.41 -8.91 -4.04
N GLN A 53 -7.37 -9.83 -4.13
CA GLN A 53 -8.76 -9.48 -4.34
C GLN A 53 -9.41 -8.97 -3.05
N PHE A 54 -10.16 -7.90 -3.19
CA PHE A 54 -11.00 -7.27 -2.19
C PHE A 54 -12.42 -7.08 -2.73
N ILE A 55 -13.37 -6.97 -1.82
CA ILE A 55 -14.76 -6.59 -2.12
C ILE A 55 -14.98 -5.16 -1.63
N ASP A 56 -15.54 -4.29 -2.47
CA ASP A 56 -15.92 -2.94 -2.08
C ASP A 56 -17.25 -2.87 -1.33
N GLU A 57 -17.71 -1.67 -0.98
CA GLU A 57 -18.97 -1.46 -0.27
C GLU A 57 -20.21 -1.84 -1.09
N GLU A 58 -20.10 -1.80 -2.43
CA GLU A 58 -21.18 -2.13 -3.37
C GLU A 58 -21.22 -3.63 -3.68
N GLY A 59 -20.24 -4.40 -3.20
CA GLY A 59 -20.14 -5.85 -3.42
C GLY A 59 -19.37 -6.23 -4.68
N ASN A 60 -18.72 -5.28 -5.34
CA ASN A 60 -17.88 -5.56 -6.50
C ASN A 60 -16.54 -6.14 -6.07
N GLU A 61 -15.99 -7.03 -6.89
CA GLU A 61 -14.67 -7.60 -6.68
C GLU A 61 -13.61 -6.87 -7.50
N GLY A 62 -12.48 -6.59 -6.88
CA GLY A 62 -11.32 -6.06 -7.59
C GLY A 62 -10.06 -6.08 -6.76
N THR A 63 -9.02 -5.46 -7.29
CA THR A 63 -7.65 -5.63 -6.78
C THR A 63 -7.21 -4.40 -5.98
N ASN A 64 -6.59 -4.63 -4.82
CA ASN A 64 -5.88 -3.61 -4.04
C ASN A 64 -4.77 -4.26 -3.19
N GLY A 65 -4.13 -3.52 -2.30
CA GLY A 65 -3.16 -4.01 -1.33
C GLY A 65 -3.08 -3.12 -0.09
N LEU A 66 -2.56 -3.68 1.00
CA LEU A 66 -2.32 -2.98 2.27
C LEU A 66 -0.82 -2.95 2.57
N ILE A 67 -0.34 -1.78 2.94
CA ILE A 67 1.00 -1.56 3.47
C ILE A 67 0.90 -1.55 4.99
N ARG A 68 1.79 -2.31 5.63
CA ARG A 68 2.02 -2.28 7.06
C ARG A 68 3.25 -1.42 7.33
N LEU A 69 3.04 -0.23 7.88
CA LEU A 69 4.09 0.74 8.14
C LEU A 69 4.30 0.89 9.65
N ASP A 70 5.53 0.72 10.11
CA ASP A 70 5.94 1.01 11.48
C ASP A 70 6.69 2.34 11.54
N ALA A 71 6.09 3.35 12.16
CA ALA A 71 6.69 4.67 12.37
C ALA A 71 7.42 4.78 13.72
N GLY A 72 7.49 3.71 14.51
CA GLY A 72 8.20 3.63 15.79
C GLY A 72 7.55 4.39 16.96
N GLN A 73 6.61 5.31 16.72
CA GLN A 73 5.92 6.09 17.75
C GLN A 73 4.48 5.65 18.00
N GLU A 74 3.88 4.97 17.02
CA GLU A 74 2.48 4.57 17.00
C GLU A 74 2.39 3.07 16.68
N PRO A 75 1.27 2.38 16.98
CA PRO A 75 1.04 1.03 16.47
C PRO A 75 1.18 1.01 14.94
N VAL A 76 1.58 -0.16 14.41
CA VAL A 76 1.72 -0.38 12.97
C VAL A 76 0.49 0.12 12.22
N GLN A 77 0.71 1.06 11.31
CA GLN A 77 -0.33 1.71 10.53
C GLN A 77 -0.63 0.85 9.29
N LEU A 78 -1.92 0.75 8.96
CA LEU A 78 -2.39 0.11 7.75
C LEU A 78 -2.72 1.21 6.73
N ILE A 79 -2.00 1.22 5.62
CA ILE A 79 -2.13 2.21 4.56
C ILE A 79 -2.53 1.49 3.28
N TRP A 80 -3.51 2.02 2.53
CA TRP A 80 -3.88 1.45 1.25
C TRP A 80 -2.82 1.74 0.19
N LEU A 81 -2.44 0.71 -0.57
CA LEU A 81 -1.43 0.85 -1.62
C LEU A 81 -1.88 1.82 -2.72
N ASP A 82 -3.19 1.91 -2.99
CA ASP A 82 -3.72 2.84 -3.98
C ASP A 82 -3.70 4.31 -3.54
N GLU A 83 -3.55 4.59 -2.24
CA GLU A 83 -3.40 5.94 -1.71
C GLU A 83 -1.97 6.46 -1.82
N VAL A 84 -1.00 5.58 -2.08
CA VAL A 84 0.39 5.96 -2.31
C VAL A 84 0.56 6.44 -3.75
N GLU A 85 1.12 7.65 -3.88
CA GLU A 85 1.51 8.22 -5.17
C GLU A 85 2.93 7.79 -5.53
N ARG A 86 3.86 7.85 -4.57
CA ARG A 86 5.28 7.59 -4.81
C ARG A 86 5.98 7.10 -3.55
N VAL A 87 7.01 6.27 -3.72
CA VAL A 87 7.87 5.77 -2.65
C VAL A 87 9.29 6.33 -2.81
N VAL A 88 9.89 6.80 -1.72
CA VAL A 88 11.32 7.10 -1.61
C VAL A 88 11.96 6.08 -0.69
N ARG A 89 12.99 5.39 -1.19
CA ARG A 89 13.82 4.53 -0.33
C ARG A 89 14.83 5.40 0.41
N ILE A 90 14.77 5.39 1.74
CA ILE A 90 15.71 6.12 2.59
C ILE A 90 16.86 5.19 3.00
N GLY A 91 16.55 3.92 3.26
CA GLY A 91 17.54 2.91 3.64
C GLY A 91 16.91 1.54 3.81
N SER A 92 17.74 0.54 4.06
CA SER A 92 17.35 -0.80 4.48
C SER A 92 18.06 -1.10 5.80
N PHE A 93 17.40 -1.83 6.69
CA PHE A 93 18.03 -2.34 7.91
C PHE A 93 18.98 -3.50 7.62
#